data_AF-G2GXP6-F1
#
_entry.id   AF-G2GXP6-F1
#
_cell.length_a   1.000
_cell.length_b   1.000
_cell.length_c   1.000
_cell.angle_alpha   90.00
_cell.angle_beta   90.00
_cell.angle_gamma   90.00
#
_symmetry.space_group_name_H-M   'P 1'
#
loop_
_entity.id
_entity.type
_entity.pdbx_description
1 polymer ?
#
loop_
_entity_poly.entity_id
_entity_poly.type
_entity_poly.pdbx_seq_one_letter_code
_entity_poly.pdbx_strand_id
1 'polypeptide(L)'
;NLKNWQFLKNIKILNELISLRDISDIHGDLTVENIIVDGSLSRGWYLIDPNPVNIFNTPLIDWAKLYQSFHTYYELLNKGVACNLLGNQITYTVPRIFAYEKLYQSLRCEAVSRWGIEGEREIRLHEIIHYLRLTPYKFRFGFESGILFFAVCCQLIDQYRNDYGSAIRSSV
;
A
#
# COMPACT_ATOMS: atom_id res chain seq x y z
N ASN A 1 -8.72 -13.28 8.70
CA ASN A 1 -10.15 -13.57 8.99
C ASN A 1 -11.00 -12.44 8.39
N LEU A 2 -11.98 -12.71 7.51
CA LEU A 2 -12.76 -11.65 6.85
C LEU A 2 -13.53 -10.71 7.80
N LYS A 3 -13.75 -11.10 9.05
CA LYS A 3 -14.26 -10.19 10.09
C LYS A 3 -13.35 -8.97 10.30
N ASN A 4 -12.08 -9.06 9.95
CA ASN A 4 -11.12 -7.95 10.01
C ASN A 4 -11.42 -6.83 9.02
N TRP A 5 -12.28 -7.07 8.04
CA TRP A 5 -12.58 -6.10 6.99
C TRP A 5 -13.78 -5.21 7.33
N GLN A 6 -14.49 -5.49 8.44
CA GLN A 6 -15.76 -4.82 8.75
C GLN A 6 -15.62 -3.31 8.94
N PHE A 7 -14.48 -2.83 9.45
CA PHE A 7 -14.27 -1.39 9.65
C PHE A 7 -14.25 -0.62 8.31
N LEU A 8 -13.84 -1.25 7.22
CA LEU A 8 -13.85 -0.64 5.87
C LEU A 8 -15.27 -0.39 5.34
N LYS A 9 -16.29 -0.99 5.94
CA LYS A 9 -17.69 -0.76 5.60
C LYS A 9 -18.34 0.36 6.42
N ASN A 10 -17.66 0.86 7.45
CA ASN A 10 -18.19 1.89 8.33
C ASN A 10 -17.67 3.26 7.91
N ILE A 11 -18.53 4.05 7.27
CA ILE A 11 -18.19 5.38 6.77
C ILE A 11 -17.75 6.35 7.87
N LYS A 12 -18.28 6.22 9.10
CA LYS A 12 -17.88 7.07 10.23
C LYS A 12 -16.42 6.79 10.61
N ILE A 13 -16.06 5.51 10.73
CA ILE A 13 -14.67 5.10 11.00
C ILE A 13 -13.76 5.56 9.86
N LEU A 14 -14.17 5.39 8.60
CA LEU A 14 -13.35 5.87 7.47
C LEU A 14 -13.11 7.38 7.52
N ASN A 15 -14.14 8.16 7.87
CA ASN A 15 -13.99 9.62 8.01
C ASN A 15 -13.06 10.03 9.16
N GLU A 16 -13.00 9.25 10.24
CA GLU A 16 -12.06 9.45 11.35
C GLU A 16 -10.62 9.06 10.96
N LEU A 17 -10.47 7.99 10.18
CA LEU A 17 -9.16 7.50 9.76
C LEU A 17 -8.51 8.34 8.67
N ILE A 18 -9.32 8.96 7.81
CA ILE A 18 -8.86 9.91 6.79
C ILE A 18 -8.97 11.30 7.42
N SER A 19 -7.90 11.73 8.06
CA SER A 19 -7.85 12.96 8.86
C SER A 19 -7.15 14.10 8.13
N LEU A 20 -6.16 13.78 7.28
CA LEU A 20 -5.42 14.77 6.51
C LEU A 20 -6.32 15.33 5.41
N ARG A 21 -6.29 16.66 5.25
CA ARG A 21 -7.11 17.38 4.26
C ARG A 21 -6.28 18.17 3.26
N ASP A 22 -4.96 18.16 3.41
CA ASP A 22 -4.07 18.84 2.48
C ASP A 22 -4.16 18.21 1.10
N ILE A 23 -4.15 19.07 0.10
CA ILE A 23 -4.13 18.69 -1.32
C ILE A 23 -2.78 19.12 -1.87
N SER A 24 -2.17 18.26 -2.69
CA SER A 24 -0.93 18.56 -3.40
C SER A 24 -0.98 18.06 -4.83
N ASP A 25 -0.10 18.59 -5.67
CA ASP A 25 0.24 17.90 -6.91
C ASP A 25 0.92 16.58 -6.55
N ILE A 26 0.40 15.49 -7.09
CA ILE A 26 0.89 14.13 -6.83
C ILE A 26 1.30 13.48 -8.14
N HIS A 27 2.21 12.52 -8.06
CA HIS A 27 2.51 11.61 -9.15
C HIS A 27 1.32 10.67 -9.42
N GLY A 28 0.67 10.19 -8.36
CA GLY A 28 -0.49 9.31 -8.40
C GLY A 28 -0.21 7.84 -8.72
N ASP A 29 0.98 7.53 -9.24
CA ASP A 29 1.52 6.17 -9.38
C ASP A 29 3.00 6.08 -9.03
N LEU A 30 3.42 6.67 -7.91
CA LEU A 30 4.83 6.71 -7.51
C LEU A 30 5.32 5.36 -6.96
N THR A 31 5.61 4.42 -7.84
CA THR A 31 6.25 3.13 -7.53
C THR A 31 7.76 3.19 -7.80
N VAL A 32 8.51 2.18 -7.35
CA VAL A 32 9.96 2.13 -7.61
C VAL A 32 10.29 2.00 -9.10
N GLU A 33 9.42 1.41 -9.91
CA GLU A 33 9.59 1.33 -11.38
C GLU A 33 9.52 2.72 -12.05
N ASN A 34 8.86 3.67 -11.41
CA ASN A 34 8.70 5.05 -11.90
C ASN A 34 9.79 6.01 -11.39
N ILE A 35 10.83 5.48 -10.74
CA ILE A 35 12.01 6.24 -10.28
C ILE A 35 13.23 5.78 -11.07
N ILE A 36 13.76 6.64 -11.94
CA ILE A 36 14.96 6.35 -12.71
C ILE A 36 16.17 6.99 -12.03
N VAL A 37 17.15 6.16 -11.71
CA VAL A 37 18.44 6.61 -11.15
C VAL A 37 19.41 6.89 -12.29
N ASP A 38 19.94 8.10 -12.33
CA ASP A 38 20.93 8.56 -13.31
C ASP A 38 22.00 9.39 -12.61
N GLY A 39 23.18 8.80 -12.46
CA GLY A 39 24.33 9.43 -11.79
C GLY A 39 24.92 10.63 -12.52
N SER A 40 24.51 10.89 -13.77
CA SER A 40 24.93 12.10 -14.51
C SER A 40 24.12 13.34 -14.12
N LEU A 41 22.95 13.17 -13.49
CA LEU A 41 22.11 14.26 -13.02
C LEU A 41 22.55 14.74 -11.64
N SER A 42 22.43 16.04 -11.37
CA SER A 42 22.77 16.64 -10.07
C SER A 42 21.95 16.05 -8.91
N ARG A 43 20.68 15.72 -9.15
CA ARG A 43 19.80 15.05 -8.19
C ARG A 43 20.04 13.54 -8.10
N GLY A 44 20.72 12.96 -9.09
CA GLY A 44 20.97 11.52 -9.20
C GLY A 44 19.77 10.68 -9.66
N TRP A 45 18.60 11.28 -9.85
CA TRP A 45 17.38 10.59 -10.27
C TRP A 45 16.31 11.53 -10.83
N TYR A 46 15.33 10.97 -11.53
CA TYR A 46 14.12 11.63 -12.01
C TYR A 46 12.90 10.68 -11.99
N LEU A 47 11.69 11.24 -12.12
CA LEU A 47 10.44 10.48 -12.16
C LEU A 47 9.91 10.38 -13.59
N ILE A 48 9.20 9.29 -13.87
CA ILE A 48 8.53 9.05 -15.15
C ILE A 48 7.10 8.56 -14.94
N ASP A 49 6.29 8.68 -15.98
CA ASP A 49 4.92 8.15 -16.06
C ASP A 49 3.97 8.60 -14.92
N PRO A 50 3.78 9.93 -14.73
CA PRO A 50 2.83 10.43 -13.75
C PRO A 50 1.40 10.07 -14.15
N ASN A 51 0.64 9.57 -13.18
CA ASN A 51 -0.78 9.25 -13.31
C ASN A 51 -1.59 9.88 -12.16
N PRO A 52 -1.78 11.21 -12.16
CA PRO A 52 -2.39 11.96 -11.05
C PRO A 52 -3.92 11.80 -10.96
N VAL A 53 -4.52 10.82 -11.63
CA VAL A 53 -5.97 10.67 -11.71
C VAL A 53 -6.52 10.06 -10.41
N ASN A 54 -6.79 10.92 -9.43
CA ASN A 54 -7.50 10.57 -8.20
C ASN A 54 -8.63 11.57 -7.91
N ILE A 55 -9.65 11.10 -7.19
CA ILE A 55 -10.78 11.94 -6.73
C ILE A 55 -10.30 12.94 -5.66
N PHE A 56 -9.28 12.56 -4.88
CA PHE A 56 -8.69 13.34 -3.82
C PHE A 56 -7.17 13.19 -3.86
N ASN A 57 -6.45 14.30 -3.98
CA ASN A 57 -4.99 14.32 -4.18
C ASN A 57 -4.25 14.67 -2.89
N THR A 58 -4.39 13.84 -1.86
CA THR A 58 -3.53 13.95 -0.67
C THR A 58 -2.11 13.50 -0.99
N PRO A 59 -1.06 14.18 -0.47
CA PRO A 59 0.33 13.74 -0.64
C PRO A 59 0.57 12.32 -0.13
N LEU A 60 -0.26 11.85 0.80
CA LEU A 60 -0.16 10.50 1.38
C LEU A 60 -0.38 9.38 0.36
N ILE A 61 -1.00 9.67 -0.80
CA ILE A 61 -1.19 8.69 -1.88
C ILE A 61 0.16 8.26 -2.48
N ASP A 62 1.06 9.19 -2.76
CA ASP A 62 2.38 8.85 -3.32
C ASP A 62 3.22 8.08 -2.31
N TRP A 63 3.07 8.39 -1.01
CA TRP A 63 3.68 7.61 0.06
C TRP A 63 3.13 6.19 0.13
N ALA A 64 1.82 6.03 -0.01
CA ALA A 64 1.18 4.72 -0.04
C ALA A 64 1.58 3.89 -1.26
N LYS A 65 1.86 4.54 -2.41
CA LYS A 65 2.44 3.89 -3.60
C LYS A 65 3.87 3.42 -3.38
N LEU A 66 4.70 4.22 -2.71
CA LEU A 66 6.04 3.79 -2.31
C LEU A 66 5.99 2.66 -1.28
N TYR A 67 5.04 2.69 -0.33
CA TYR A 67 4.81 1.59 0.60
C TYR A 67 4.43 0.33 -0.18
N GLN A 68 3.49 0.43 -1.11
CA GLN A 68 3.11 -0.68 -1.98
C GLN A 68 4.36 -1.30 -2.65
N SER A 69 5.27 -0.52 -3.23
CA SER A 69 6.54 -1.06 -3.78
C SER A 69 7.40 -1.75 -2.72
N PHE A 70 7.78 -1.04 -1.66
CA PHE A 70 8.83 -1.52 -0.74
C PHE A 70 8.35 -2.49 0.33
N HIS A 71 7.15 -2.30 0.85
CA HIS A 71 6.55 -3.10 1.92
C HIS A 71 6.08 -4.46 1.41
N THR A 72 5.43 -4.48 0.24
CA THR A 72 4.80 -5.70 -0.30
C THR A 72 5.55 -6.32 -1.47
N TYR A 73 6.64 -5.69 -1.91
CA TYR A 73 7.42 -6.09 -3.09
C TYR A 73 6.55 -6.11 -4.36
N TYR A 74 5.71 -5.08 -4.55
CA TYR A 74 4.68 -5.03 -5.59
C TYR A 74 5.19 -5.41 -6.99
N GLU A 75 6.34 -4.90 -7.38
CA GLU A 75 6.97 -5.15 -8.68
C GLU A 75 7.31 -6.64 -8.86
N LEU A 76 7.75 -7.30 -7.78
CA LEU A 76 8.04 -8.71 -7.80
C LEU A 76 6.75 -9.55 -7.86
N LEU A 77 5.69 -9.15 -7.15
CA LEU A 77 4.38 -9.79 -7.26
C LEU A 77 3.86 -9.75 -8.71
N ASN A 78 4.11 -8.65 -9.43
CA ASN A 78 3.74 -8.51 -10.85
C ASN A 78 4.55 -9.40 -11.80
N LYS A 79 5.73 -9.89 -11.40
CA LYS A 79 6.58 -10.79 -12.21
C LYS A 79 6.16 -12.26 -12.15
N GLY A 80 5.04 -12.59 -11.52
CA GLY A 80 4.48 -13.94 -11.53
C GLY A 80 4.96 -14.81 -10.37
N VAL A 81 4.75 -14.34 -9.13
CA VAL A 81 4.94 -15.17 -7.93
C VAL A 81 3.91 -16.29 -7.91
N ALA A 82 4.37 -17.54 -7.79
CA ALA A 82 3.50 -18.70 -7.69
C ALA A 82 2.61 -18.61 -6.44
N CYS A 83 1.32 -18.88 -6.62
CA CYS A 83 0.32 -18.79 -5.57
C CYS A 83 -0.61 -20.00 -5.63
N ASN A 84 -0.73 -20.72 -4.52
CA ASN A 84 -1.58 -21.90 -4.41
C ASN A 84 -2.77 -21.61 -3.50
N LEU A 85 -3.95 -22.08 -3.91
CA LEU A 85 -5.16 -22.07 -3.10
C LEU A 85 -5.56 -23.52 -2.81
N LEU A 86 -5.51 -23.92 -1.54
CA LEU A 86 -5.97 -25.23 -1.08
C LEU A 86 -7.06 -25.02 -0.01
N GLY A 87 -8.31 -25.30 -0.37
CA GLY A 87 -9.46 -25.04 0.50
C GLY A 87 -9.58 -23.55 0.84
N ASN A 88 -9.37 -23.19 2.11
CA ASN A 88 -9.40 -21.81 2.61
C ASN A 88 -8.01 -21.24 2.90
N GLN A 89 -6.94 -21.92 2.48
CA GLN A 89 -5.56 -21.51 2.69
C GLN A 89 -4.94 -21.06 1.37
N ILE A 90 -4.41 -19.83 1.37
CA ILE A 90 -3.60 -19.30 0.27
C ILE A 90 -2.15 -19.33 0.72
N THR A 91 -1.28 -19.90 -0.11
CA THR A 91 0.17 -19.93 0.12
C THR A 91 0.92 -19.38 -1.07
N TYR A 92 1.90 -18.52 -0.78
CA TYR A 92 2.82 -17.97 -1.76
C TYR A 92 4.13 -17.65 -1.04
N THR A 93 5.21 -17.46 -1.79
CA THR A 93 6.51 -17.13 -1.21
C THR A 93 7.15 -16.01 -2.02
N VAL A 94 7.57 -14.97 -1.32
CA VAL A 94 8.29 -13.83 -1.90
C VAL A 94 9.67 -13.79 -1.24
N PRO A 95 10.77 -13.72 -2.01
CA PRO A 95 12.10 -13.55 -1.45
C PRO A 95 12.19 -12.22 -0.70
N ARG A 96 12.82 -12.26 0.47
CA ARG A 96 13.06 -11.08 1.29
C ARG A 96 14.17 -10.24 0.66
N ILE A 97 13.90 -8.97 0.36
CA ILE A 97 14.89 -8.05 -0.21
C ILE A 97 15.28 -7.02 0.85
N PHE A 98 16.44 -7.21 1.49
CA PHE A 98 16.89 -6.37 2.60
C PHE A 98 16.94 -4.87 2.28
N ALA A 99 17.32 -4.51 1.04
CA ALA A 99 17.34 -3.12 0.60
C ALA A 99 15.93 -2.49 0.61
N TYR A 100 14.91 -3.23 0.17
CA TYR A 100 13.52 -2.76 0.16
C TYR A 100 13.02 -2.57 1.59
N GLU A 101 13.35 -3.49 2.50
CA GLU A 101 12.97 -3.34 3.91
C GLU A 101 13.62 -2.12 4.55
N LYS A 102 14.92 -1.88 4.29
CA LYS A 102 15.61 -0.70 4.80
C LYS A 102 14.99 0.60 4.27
N LEU A 103 14.66 0.64 2.98
CA LEU A 103 13.99 1.78 2.36
C LEU A 103 12.58 1.97 2.95
N TYR A 104 11.82 0.89 3.09
CA TYR A 104 10.51 0.92 3.71
C TYR A 104 10.55 1.47 5.13
N GLN A 105 11.46 1.00 5.99
CA GLN A 105 11.61 1.53 7.35
C GLN A 105 12.03 3.00 7.35
N SER A 106 12.93 3.40 6.44
CA SER A 106 13.34 4.80 6.31
C SER A 106 12.17 5.70 5.91
N LEU A 107 11.34 5.25 4.96
CA LEU A 107 10.11 5.95 4.57
C LEU A 107 9.14 6.03 5.74
N ARG A 108 8.91 4.96 6.49
CA ARG A 108 8.05 5.02 7.68
C ARG A 108 8.51 6.03 8.71
N CYS A 109 9.80 6.05 9.03
CA CYS A 109 10.37 7.02 9.95
C CYS A 109 10.13 8.46 9.47
N GLU A 110 10.35 8.72 8.17
CA GLU A 110 10.11 10.04 7.58
C GLU A 110 8.63 10.42 7.58
N ALA A 111 7.72 9.48 7.26
CA ALA A 111 6.28 9.69 7.30
C ALA A 111 5.81 10.06 8.72
N VAL A 112 6.26 9.32 9.73
CA VAL A 112 5.96 9.61 11.15
C VAL A 112 6.56 10.96 11.56
N SER A 113 7.76 11.29 11.10
CA SER A 113 8.37 12.59 11.40
C SER A 113 7.58 13.76 10.81
N ARG A 114 6.93 13.57 9.65
CA ARG A 114 6.18 14.62 8.95
C ARG A 114 4.73 14.75 9.42
N TRP A 115 4.04 13.64 9.62
CA TRP A 115 2.59 13.61 9.88
C TRP A 115 2.19 12.87 11.16
N GLY A 116 3.17 12.46 11.96
CA GLY A 116 2.93 11.69 13.17
C GLY A 116 2.43 10.27 12.87
N ILE A 117 2.09 9.56 13.96
CA ILE A 117 1.58 8.18 13.85
C ILE A 117 0.23 8.12 13.13
N GLU A 118 -0.58 9.16 13.24
CA GLU A 118 -1.90 9.23 12.60
C GLU A 118 -1.78 9.37 11.09
N GLY A 119 -0.83 10.17 10.59
CA GLY A 119 -0.56 10.27 9.15
C GLY A 119 0.05 8.99 8.58
N GLU A 120 0.93 8.32 9.32
CA GLU A 120 1.45 7.01 8.89
C GLU A 120 0.35 5.93 8.87
N ARG A 121 -0.57 5.96 9.84
CA ARG A 121 -1.77 5.13 9.82
C ARG A 121 -2.62 5.42 8.57
N GLU A 122 -2.83 6.68 8.21
CA GLU A 122 -3.58 7.04 7.00
C GLU A 122 -2.87 6.58 5.70
N ILE A 123 -1.54 6.67 5.62
CA ILE A 123 -0.74 6.11 4.51
C ILE A 123 -0.97 4.60 4.37
N ARG A 124 -0.91 3.86 5.49
CA ARG A 124 -1.18 2.42 5.52
C ARG A 124 -2.62 2.07 5.11
N LEU A 125 -3.59 2.94 5.42
CA LEU A 125 -4.96 2.79 4.93
C LEU A 125 -5.03 2.99 3.40
N HIS A 126 -4.34 4.00 2.86
CA HIS A 126 -4.27 4.20 1.41
C HIS A 126 -3.58 3.04 0.68
N GLU A 127 -2.55 2.43 1.28
CA GLU A 127 -1.91 1.22 0.76
C GLU A 127 -2.93 0.05 0.63
N ILE A 128 -3.76 -0.16 1.67
CA ILE A 128 -4.86 -1.13 1.62
C ILE A 128 -5.84 -0.77 0.48
N ILE A 129 -6.22 0.50 0.34
CA ILE A 129 -7.13 0.96 -0.72
C ILE A 129 -6.55 0.69 -2.12
N HIS A 130 -5.24 0.86 -2.32
CA HIS A 130 -4.58 0.49 -3.57
C HIS A 130 -4.75 -1.01 -3.88
N TYR A 131 -4.56 -1.88 -2.89
CA TYR A 131 -4.76 -3.33 -3.05
C TYR A 131 -6.23 -3.72 -3.25
N LEU A 132 -7.17 -3.07 -2.57
CA LEU A 132 -8.61 -3.25 -2.80
C LEU A 132 -9.00 -2.90 -4.24
N ARG A 133 -8.45 -1.82 -4.79
CA ARG A 133 -8.68 -1.40 -6.19
C ARG A 133 -8.02 -2.35 -7.19
N LEU A 134 -6.80 -2.82 -6.89
CA LEU A 134 -6.02 -3.70 -7.78
C LEU A 134 -6.57 -5.11 -7.85
N THR A 135 -7.09 -5.65 -6.75
CA THR A 135 -7.50 -7.07 -6.67
C THR A 135 -8.51 -7.46 -7.77
N PRO A 136 -9.62 -6.73 -8.00
CA PRO A 136 -10.54 -7.02 -9.11
C PRO A 136 -9.89 -6.91 -10.49
N TYR A 137 -8.94 -5.99 -10.68
CA TYR A 137 -8.19 -5.87 -11.93
C TYR A 137 -7.31 -7.10 -12.17
N LYS A 138 -6.65 -7.60 -11.13
CA LYS A 138 -5.79 -8.79 -11.22
C LYS A 138 -6.56 -10.06 -11.51
N PHE A 139 -7.78 -10.21 -10.98
CA PHE A 139 -8.68 -11.30 -11.38
C PHE A 139 -9.05 -11.30 -12.86
N ARG A 140 -9.14 -10.11 -13.50
CA ARG A 140 -9.36 -10.03 -14.96
C ARG A 140 -8.15 -10.48 -15.77
N PHE A 141 -6.94 -10.38 -15.20
CA PHE A 141 -5.71 -10.84 -15.84
C PHE A 141 -5.50 -12.35 -15.66
N GLY A 142 -5.83 -12.89 -14.48
CA GLY A 142 -5.78 -14.32 -14.22
C GLY A 142 -6.14 -14.67 -12.78
N PHE A 143 -6.66 -15.89 -12.59
CA PHE A 143 -7.12 -16.35 -11.27
C PHE A 143 -6.00 -16.37 -10.22
N GLU A 144 -4.84 -16.95 -10.54
CA GLU A 144 -3.69 -17.02 -9.63
C GLU A 144 -3.19 -15.63 -9.22
N SER A 145 -3.13 -14.70 -10.18
CA SER A 145 -2.76 -13.30 -9.91
C SER A 145 -3.78 -12.61 -9.00
N GLY A 146 -5.07 -12.80 -9.25
CA GLY A 146 -6.13 -12.28 -8.39
C GLY A 146 -6.05 -12.81 -6.96
N ILE A 147 -5.82 -14.11 -6.79
CA ILE A 147 -5.66 -14.74 -5.47
C ILE A 147 -4.41 -14.24 -4.74
N LEU A 148 -3.28 -14.08 -5.44
CA LEU A 148 -2.05 -13.53 -4.85
C LEU A 148 -2.28 -12.12 -4.30
N PHE A 149 -2.85 -11.22 -5.10
CA PHE A 149 -3.10 -9.84 -4.68
C PHE A 149 -4.17 -9.75 -3.59
N PHE A 150 -5.17 -10.63 -3.61
CA PHE A 150 -6.14 -10.77 -2.53
C PHE A 150 -5.47 -11.22 -1.22
N ALA A 151 -4.52 -12.15 -1.29
CA ALA A 151 -3.78 -12.62 -0.11
C ALA A 151 -2.94 -11.51 0.51
N VAL A 152 -2.23 -10.73 -0.31
CA VAL A 152 -1.47 -9.56 0.14
C VAL A 152 -2.40 -8.53 0.79
N CYS A 153 -3.57 -8.25 0.18
CA CYS A 153 -4.58 -7.36 0.77
C CYS A 153 -5.06 -7.86 2.15
N CYS A 154 -5.29 -9.17 2.30
CA CYS A 154 -5.64 -9.77 3.59
C CYS A 154 -4.53 -9.54 4.63
N GLN A 155 -3.26 -9.74 4.26
CA GLN A 155 -2.13 -9.52 5.17
C GLN A 155 -2.01 -8.05 5.59
N LEU A 156 -2.15 -7.11 4.66
CA LEU A 156 -2.12 -5.67 4.96
C LEU A 156 -3.19 -5.28 5.98
N ILE A 157 -4.42 -5.77 5.80
CA ILE A 157 -5.53 -5.51 6.73
C ILE A 157 -5.27 -6.15 8.10
N ASP A 158 -4.75 -7.37 8.14
CA ASP A 158 -4.44 -8.06 9.39
C ASP A 158 -3.33 -7.32 10.16
N GLN A 159 -2.26 -6.88 9.48
CA GLN A 159 -1.21 -6.04 10.06
C GLN A 159 -1.76 -4.70 10.56
N TYR A 160 -2.53 -3.99 9.74
CA TYR A 160 -3.14 -2.70 10.11
C TYR A 160 -4.01 -2.83 11.37
N ARG A 161 -4.76 -3.92 11.51
CA ARG A 161 -5.54 -4.18 12.73
C ARG A 161 -4.67 -4.54 13.93
N ASN A 162 -3.54 -5.21 13.74
CA ASN A 162 -2.64 -5.50 14.85
C ASN A 162 -1.96 -4.21 15.35
N ASP A 163 -1.60 -3.33 14.43
CA ASP A 163 -0.87 -2.10 14.74
C ASP A 163 -1.80 -1.00 15.31
N TYR A 164 -3.04 -0.87 14.80
CA TYR A 164 -3.96 0.22 15.16
C TYR A 164 -5.33 -0.24 15.69
N GLY A 165 -5.54 -1.54 15.87
CA GLY A 165 -6.87 -2.09 16.17
C GLY A 165 -7.44 -1.73 17.55
N SER A 166 -6.61 -1.27 18.50
CA SER A 166 -7.10 -0.70 19.77
C SER A 166 -7.88 0.60 19.53
N ALA A 167 -7.39 1.48 18.64
CA ALA A 167 -8.06 2.72 18.25
C ALA A 167 -9.32 2.51 17.41
N ILE A 168 -9.38 1.43 16.62
CA ILE A 168 -10.56 1.10 15.79
C ILE A 168 -11.71 0.53 16.63
N ARG A 169 -11.43 -0.09 17.79
CA ARG A 169 -12.46 -0.65 18.69
C ARG A 169 -13.12 0.39 19.59
N SER A 170 -12.48 1.54 19.84
CA SER A 170 -13.05 2.62 20.66
C SER A 170 -14.12 3.46 19.95
N SER A 171 -14.27 3.31 18.62
CA SER A 171 -15.27 4.00 17.80
C SER A 171 -16.46 3.10 17.38
N VAL A 172 -16.57 1.88 17.94
CA VAL A 172 -17.67 0.92 17.68
C VAL A 172 -18.54 0.77 18.92
#